data_AF-A0A2G9P4E2-F1
#
_entry.id   AF-A0A2G9P4E2-F1
#
_cell.length_a   1.000
_cell.length_b   1.000
_cell.length_c   1.000
_cell.angle_alpha   90.00
_cell.angle_beta   90.00
_cell.angle_gamma   90.00
#
_symmetry.space_group_name_H-M   'P 1'
#
loop_
_entity.id
_entity.type
_entity.pdbx_description
1 polymer ?
#
loop_
_entity_poly.entity_id
_entity_poly.type
_entity_poly.pdbx_seq_one_letter_code
_entity_poly.pdbx_strand_id
1 'polypeptide(L)'
;MRLTQGFAESLEYDSVITNYKFLPYAGMLEIILILLSIHGFNGLRVILLELKQGRTYEKAVSYGCVVAMIALIAYGSRTIIMVNTGMI
;
A
#
# COMPACT_ATOMS: atom_id res chain seq x y z
N MET A 1 -26.34 1.46 -2.98
CA MET A 1 -25.66 1.87 -1.73
C MET A 1 -25.36 0.60 -0.94
N ARG A 2 -24.10 0.17 -0.83
CA ARG A 2 -23.68 -1.01 -0.03
C ARG A 2 -23.71 -0.62 1.45
N LEU A 3 -24.84 -0.81 2.13
CA LEU A 3 -24.96 -0.50 3.57
C LEU A 3 -24.98 -1.75 4.46
N THR A 4 -25.10 -2.96 3.90
CA THR A 4 -25.36 -4.19 4.68
C THR A 4 -24.66 -5.42 4.11
N GLN A 5 -23.42 -5.28 3.63
CA GLN A 5 -22.65 -6.45 3.21
C GLN A 5 -21.93 -7.06 4.42
N GLY A 6 -21.98 -8.39 4.57
CA GLY A 6 -21.25 -9.09 5.63
C GLY A 6 -19.73 -9.00 5.43
N PHE A 7 -18.94 -9.09 6.51
CA PHE A 7 -17.48 -9.01 6.42
C PHE A 7 -16.89 -10.08 5.49
N ALA A 8 -17.30 -11.34 5.65
CA ALA A 8 -16.82 -12.44 4.80
C ALA A 8 -17.13 -12.21 3.31
N GLU A 9 -18.36 -11.80 3.02
CA GLU A 9 -18.82 -11.48 1.66
C GLU A 9 -18.03 -10.29 1.06
N SER A 10 -17.65 -9.30 1.89
CA SER A 10 -16.88 -8.12 1.45
C SER A 10 -15.47 -8.45 0.97
N LEU A 11 -14.94 -9.60 1.39
CA LEU A 11 -13.63 -10.12 1.00
C LEU A 11 -13.69 -11.02 -0.24
N GLU A 12 -14.89 -11.37 -0.72
CA GLU A 12 -15.02 -12.15 -1.94
C GLU A 12 -14.48 -11.40 -3.16
N TYR A 13 -13.93 -12.16 -4.11
CA TYR A 13 -13.26 -11.60 -5.28
C TYR A 13 -14.12 -10.55 -6.01
N ASP A 14 -15.34 -10.90 -6.41
CA ASP A 14 -16.23 -9.99 -7.15
C ASP A 14 -16.59 -8.74 -6.34
N SER A 15 -16.70 -8.89 -5.02
CA SER A 15 -16.94 -7.77 -4.12
C SER A 15 -15.77 -6.81 -4.06
N VAL A 16 -14.55 -7.32 -4.01
CA VAL A 16 -13.32 -6.53 -4.07
C VAL A 16 -13.16 -5.88 -5.44
N ILE A 17 -13.33 -6.62 -6.55
CA ILE A 17 -13.25 -6.07 -7.91
C ILE A 17 -14.23 -4.91 -8.10
N THR A 18 -15.45 -5.03 -7.57
CA THR A 18 -16.44 -3.94 -7.62
C THR A 18 -15.93 -2.67 -6.94
N ASN A 19 -15.22 -2.81 -5.82
CA ASN A 19 -14.61 -1.66 -5.11
C ASN A 19 -13.47 -1.04 -5.92
N TYR A 20 -12.63 -1.85 -6.56
CA TYR A 20 -11.53 -1.37 -7.42
C TYR A 20 -12.02 -0.66 -8.68
N LYS A 21 -13.17 -1.08 -9.25
CA LYS A 21 -13.78 -0.43 -10.42
C LYS A 21 -14.50 0.88 -10.07
N PHE A 22 -14.93 1.05 -8.81
CA PHE A 22 -15.57 2.28 -8.37
C PHE A 22 -14.52 3.38 -8.12
N LEU A 23 -14.47 4.38 -9.00
CA LEU A 23 -13.39 5.39 -9.03
C LEU A 23 -13.13 6.10 -7.68
N PRO A 24 -14.15 6.50 -6.88
CA PRO A 24 -13.89 7.09 -5.56
C PRO A 24 -13.17 6.13 -4.60
N TYR A 25 -13.51 4.83 -4.64
CA TYR A 25 -12.85 3.83 -3.80
C TYR A 25 -11.46 3.48 -4.32
N ALA A 26 -11.26 3.42 -5.63
CA ALA A 26 -9.92 3.29 -6.22
C ALA A 26 -9.00 4.44 -5.80
N GLY A 27 -9.49 5.69 -5.83
CA GLY A 27 -8.74 6.84 -5.35
C GLY A 27 -8.46 6.78 -3.84
N MET A 28 -9.42 6.35 -3.03
CA MET A 28 -9.22 6.14 -1.60
C MET A 28 -8.15 5.06 -1.32
N LEU A 29 -8.20 3.93 -2.03
CA LEU A 29 -7.21 2.86 -1.93
C LEU A 29 -5.80 3.37 -2.27
N GLU A 30 -5.66 4.20 -3.30
CA GLU A 30 -4.39 4.81 -3.68
C GLU A 30 -3.85 5.73 -2.58
N ILE A 31 -4.71 6.57 -1.99
CA ILE A 31 -4.33 7.45 -0.88
C ILE A 31 -3.87 6.61 0.33
N ILE A 32 -4.62 5.57 0.70
CA ILE A 32 -4.27 4.68 1.81
C ILE A 32 -2.94 3.98 1.52
N LEU A 33 -2.74 3.47 0.31
CA LEU A 33 -1.51 2.81 -0.12
C LEU A 33 -0.30 3.73 0.08
N ILE A 34 -0.36 4.97 -0.41
CA ILE A 34 0.74 5.94 -0.31
C ILE A 34 1.00 6.29 1.16
N LEU A 35 -0.03 6.67 1.91
CA LEU A 35 0.11 7.10 3.30
C LEU A 35 0.66 5.98 4.18
N LEU A 36 0.11 4.78 4.06
CA LEU A 36 0.53 3.63 4.87
C LEU A 36 1.94 3.16 4.50
N SER A 37 2.30 3.19 3.21
CA SER A 37 3.66 2.88 2.78
C SER A 37 4.66 3.87 3.38
N ILE A 38 4.40 5.17 3.26
CA ILE A 38 5.28 6.21 3.83
C ILE A 38 5.37 6.05 5.35
N HIS A 39 4.24 5.94 6.04
CA HIS A 39 4.21 5.80 7.50
C HIS A 39 4.93 4.53 7.98
N GLY A 40 4.60 3.38 7.38
CA GLY A 40 5.14 2.08 7.76
C GLY A 40 6.66 1.99 7.54
N PHE A 41 7.16 2.40 6.37
CA PHE A 41 8.59 2.35 6.09
C PHE A 41 9.40 3.40 6.86
N ASN A 42 8.81 4.58 7.15
CA ASN A 42 9.47 5.55 8.03
C ASN A 42 9.52 5.06 9.47
N GLY A 43 8.45 4.46 9.99
CA GLY A 43 8.43 3.85 11.32
C GLY A 43 9.46 2.72 11.42
N LEU A 44 9.47 1.80 10.46
CA LEU A 44 10.46 0.73 10.38
C LEU A 44 11.90 1.26 10.34
N ARG A 45 12.15 2.29 9.51
CA ARG A 45 13.46 2.95 9.45
C ARG A 45 13.87 3.45 10.84
N VAL A 46 13.02 4.18 11.54
CA VAL A 46 13.32 4.72 12.88
C VAL A 46 13.64 3.59 13.86
N ILE A 47 12.78 2.57 13.93
CA ILE A 47 12.97 1.40 14.81
C ILE A 47 14.32 0.73 14.55
N LEU A 48 14.66 0.48 13.28
CA LEU A 48 15.93 -0.16 12.92
C LEU A 48 17.15 0.70 13.30
N LEU A 49 17.08 2.02 13.09
CA LEU A 49 18.15 2.94 13.46
C LEU A 49 18.32 3.07 14.99
N GLU A 50 17.24 2.89 15.75
CA GLU A 50 17.29 2.82 17.22
C GLU A 50 17.90 1.51 17.71
N LEU A 51 17.64 0.38 17.03
CA LEU A 51 18.21 -0.93 17.37
C LEU A 51 19.72 -1.01 17.10
N LYS A 52 20.21 -0.31 16.08
CA LYS A 52 21.64 -0.29 15.75
C LYS A 52 22.02 1.02 15.06
N GLN A 53 23.11 1.62 15.55
CA GLN A 53 23.69 2.84 15.00
C GLN A 53 24.99 2.56 14.24
N GLY A 54 25.35 3.45 13.32
CA GLY A 54 26.61 3.39 12.58
C GLY A 54 26.45 3.75 11.10
N ARG A 55 27.38 4.58 10.60
CA ARG A 55 27.32 5.22 9.26
C ARG A 55 26.92 4.30 8.11
N THR A 56 27.48 3.09 8.03
CA THR A 56 27.16 2.14 6.94
C THR A 56 25.76 1.54 7.12
N TYR A 57 25.40 1.17 8.34
CA TYR A 57 24.10 0.57 8.65
C TYR A 57 22.97 1.58 8.43
N GLU A 58 23.14 2.81 8.91
CA GLU A 58 22.13 3.86 8.78
C GLU A 58 21.83 4.20 7.31
N LYS A 59 22.87 4.25 6.48
CA LYS A 59 22.72 4.41 5.03
C LYS A 59 21.97 3.23 4.42
N ALA A 60 22.39 2.00 4.73
CA ALA A 60 21.75 0.81 4.18
C ALA A 60 20.26 0.73 4.54
N VAL A 61 19.90 0.96 5.81
CA VAL A 61 18.52 0.97 6.29
C VAL A 61 17.72 2.09 5.61
N SER A 62 18.28 3.30 5.53
CA SER A 62 17.56 4.45 4.97
C SER A 62 17.28 4.24 3.48
N TYR A 63 18.29 3.86 2.68
CA TYR A 63 18.09 3.58 1.26
C TYR A 63 17.18 2.36 1.04
N GLY A 64 17.35 1.29 1.83
CA GLY A 64 16.52 0.10 1.76
C GLY A 64 15.04 0.42 2.00
N CYS A 65 14.72 1.20 3.04
CA CYS A 65 13.34 1.60 3.32
C CYS A 65 12.74 2.48 2.22
N VAL A 66 13.53 3.40 1.64
CA VAL A 66 13.06 4.24 0.53
C VAL A 66 12.78 3.41 -0.72
N VAL A 67 13.70 2.52 -1.11
CA VAL A 67 13.51 1.64 -2.28
C VAL A 67 12.32 0.71 -2.08
N ALA A 68 12.19 0.10 -0.90
CA ALA A 68 11.05 -0.77 -0.57
C ALA A 68 9.71 -0.02 -0.61
N MET A 69 9.68 1.22 -0.10
CA MET A 69 8.51 2.10 -0.14
C MET A 69 8.09 2.41 -1.58
N ILE A 70 9.03 2.82 -2.43
CA ILE A 70 8.77 3.12 -3.84
C ILE A 70 8.28 1.87 -4.57
N ALA A 71 8.91 0.71 -4.33
CA ALA A 71 8.52 -0.55 -4.94
C ALA A 71 7.10 -0.98 -4.54
N LEU A 72 6.75 -0.86 -3.25
CA LEU A 72 5.41 -1.19 -2.75
C LEU A 72 4.35 -0.28 -3.36
N ILE A 73 4.59 1.03 -3.39
CA ILE A 73 3.68 2.00 -4.00
C ILE A 73 3.51 1.66 -5.49
N ALA A 74 4.60 1.54 -6.25
CA ALA A 74 4.53 1.27 -7.68
C ALA A 74 3.77 -0.04 -8.00
N TYR A 75 4.01 -1.11 -7.23
CA TYR A 75 3.32 -2.38 -7.42
C TYR A 75 1.83 -2.31 -7.04
N GLY A 76 1.51 -1.65 -5.93
CA GLY A 76 0.14 -1.43 -5.48
C GLY A 76 -0.65 -0.56 -6.47
N SER A 77 -0.11 0.59 -6.88
CA SER A 77 -0.74 1.48 -7.86
C SER A 77 -0.95 0.76 -9.20
N ARG A 78 0.03 -0.02 -9.67
CA ARG A 78 -0.13 -0.86 -10.87
C ARG A 78 -1.34 -1.80 -10.72
N THR A 79 -1.49 -2.45 -9.57
CA THR A 79 -2.60 -3.36 -9.29
C THR A 79 -3.94 -2.63 -9.32
N ILE A 80 -4.03 -1.48 -8.63
CA ILE A 80 -5.25 -0.65 -8.61
C ILE A 80 -5.64 -0.23 -10.03
N ILE A 81 -4.69 0.28 -10.80
CA ILE A 81 -4.92 0.75 -12.17
C ILE A 81 -5.37 -0.40 -13.07
N MET A 82 -4.67 -1.54 -13.07
CA MET A 82 -5.00 -2.68 -13.94
C MET A 82 -6.41 -3.22 -13.70
N VAL A 83 -6.84 -3.33 -12.43
CA VAL A 83 -8.20 -3.78 -12.11
C VAL A 83 -9.23 -2.71 -12.47
N ASN A 84 -8.94 -1.43 -12.18
CA ASN A 84 -9.83 -0.32 -12.47
C ASN A 84 -10.09 -0.17 -13.99
N THR A 85 -9.07 -0.37 -14.83
CA THR A 85 -9.17 -0.28 -16.29
C THR A 85 -9.66 -1.57 -16.95
N GLY A 86 -9.88 -2.65 -16.19
CA GLY A 86 -10.36 -3.93 -16.71
C GLY A 86 -9.31 -4.69 -17.54
N MET A 87 -8.02 -4.44 -17.30
CA MET A 87 -6.92 -5.20 -17.91
C MET A 87 -6.76 -6.61 -17.32
N ILE A 88 -7.48 -6.88 -16.22
CA ILE A 88 -7.63 -8.16 -15.50
C ILE A 88 -9.05 -8.26 -14.95
#